data_AF-A0A2V8C6X2-F1
#
_entry.id   AF-A0A2V8C6X2-F1
#
_cell.length_a   1.000
_cell.length_b   1.000
_cell.length_c   1.000
_cell.angle_alpha   90.00
_cell.angle_beta   90.00
_cell.angle_gamma   90.00
#
_symmetry.space_group_name_H-M   'P 1'
#
loop_
_entity.id
_entity.type
_entity.pdbx_description
1 polymer ?
#
loop_
_entity_poly.entity_id
_entity_poly.type
_entity_poly.pdbx_seq_one_letter_code
_entity_poly.pdbx_strand_id
1 'polypeptide(L)' 'ALPVIGASRAVPEVMYATGHFRNGVLLAPLTAQLVADAMLDGRIDPLLERVKPSRFGDL' A
#
# COMPACT_ATOMS: atom_id res chain seq x y z
N ALA A 1 -4.41 11.03 -8.57
CA ALA A 1 -3.50 10.82 -7.42
C ALA A 1 -3.04 9.36 -7.44
N LEU A 2 -1.88 9.07 -6.84
CA LEU A 2 -1.40 7.69 -6.67
C LEU A 2 -2.17 7.00 -5.52
N PRO A 3 -2.41 5.67 -5.60
CA PRO A 3 -3.07 4.92 -4.53
C PRO A 3 -2.27 4.99 -3.23
N VAL A 4 -2.93 4.71 -2.11
CA VAL A 4 -2.29 4.61 -0.80
C VAL A 4 -2.13 3.13 -0.45
N ILE A 5 -0.88 2.67 -0.43
CA ILE A 5 -0.51 1.28 -0.16
C ILE A 5 0.64 1.27 0.84
N GLY A 6 0.47 0.56 1.96
CA GLY A 6 1.50 0.45 3.00
C GLY A 6 0.92 0.42 4.42
N ALA A 7 1.78 0.11 5.39
CA ALA A 7 1.41 0.04 6.79
C ALA A 7 1.10 1.41 7.36
N SER A 8 0.14 1.45 8.29
CA SER A 8 -0.18 2.65 9.04
C SER A 8 0.92 3.00 10.03
N ARG A 9 1.26 4.28 10.13
CA ARG A 9 2.14 4.77 11.20
C ARG A 9 1.40 4.97 12.52
N ALA A 10 0.12 5.33 12.47
CA ALA A 10 -0.71 5.50 13.65
C ALA A 10 -1.13 4.17 14.30
N VAL A 11 -1.40 3.13 13.49
CA VAL A 11 -1.91 1.84 13.97
C VAL A 11 -1.12 0.69 13.31
N PRO A 12 -0.07 0.15 13.96
CA PRO A 12 0.86 -0.80 13.33
C PRO A 12 0.22 -2.07 12.73
N GLU A 13 -0.96 -2.46 13.20
CA GLU A 13 -1.71 -3.64 12.75
C GLU A 13 -2.55 -3.38 11.49
N VAL A 14 -2.60 -2.14 11.00
CA VAL A 14 -3.40 -1.73 9.83
C VAL A 14 -2.53 -1.59 8.59
N MET A 15 -2.97 -2.24 7.51
CA MET A 15 -2.40 -2.10 6.17
C MET A 15 -3.40 -1.41 5.24
N TYR A 16 -2.97 -0.34 4.56
CA TYR A 16 -3.79 0.33 3.54
C TYR A 16 -3.51 -0.24 2.14
N ALA A 17 -4.56 -0.31 1.32
CA ALA A 17 -4.49 -0.62 -0.11
C ALA A 17 -5.66 0.05 -0.86
N THR A 18 -5.74 1.37 -0.79
CA THR A 18 -6.91 2.16 -1.23
C THR A 18 -6.55 3.24 -2.27
N GLY A 19 -7.56 3.94 -2.80
CA GLY A 19 -7.35 5.10 -3.67
C GLY A 19 -6.96 4.77 -5.12
N HIS A 20 -7.20 3.53 -5.59
CA HIS A 20 -6.88 3.10 -6.95
C HIS A 20 -7.78 3.71 -8.05
N PHE A 21 -8.91 4.32 -7.64
CA PHE A 21 -9.90 4.94 -8.53
C PHE A 21 -10.27 4.01 -9.72
N ARG A 22 -10.43 4.57 -10.92
CA ARG A 22 -10.80 3.86 -12.17
C ARG A 22 -9.81 2.77 -12.62
N ASN A 23 -8.69 2.59 -11.93
CA ASN A 23 -7.69 1.56 -12.22
C ASN A 23 -7.66 0.43 -11.18
N GLY A 24 -8.63 0.35 -10.26
CA GLY A 24 -8.66 -0.65 -9.20
C GLY A 24 -8.63 -2.09 -9.71
N VAL A 25 -9.49 -2.44 -10.67
CA VAL A 25 -9.54 -3.80 -11.24
C VAL A 25 -8.24 -4.15 -11.97
N LEU A 26 -7.70 -3.21 -12.74
CA LEU A 26 -6.45 -3.39 -13.49
C LEU A 26 -5.26 -3.64 -12.55
N LEU A 27 -5.19 -2.90 -11.43
CA LEU A 27 -4.05 -2.94 -10.51
C LEU A 27 -4.20 -3.95 -9.37
N ALA A 28 -5.40 -4.49 -9.15
CA ALA A 28 -5.69 -5.39 -8.03
C ALA A 28 -4.68 -6.56 -7.88
N PRO A 29 -4.27 -7.26 -8.96
CA PRO A 29 -3.31 -8.37 -8.81
C PRO A 29 -1.95 -7.91 -8.29
N LEU A 30 -1.42 -6.81 -8.83
CA LEU A 30 -0.13 -6.25 -8.41
C LEU A 30 -0.21 -5.72 -6.97
N THR A 31 -1.28 -5.00 -6.63
CA THR A 31 -1.50 -4.50 -5.28
C THR A 31 -1.56 -5.64 -4.27
N ALA A 32 -2.29 -6.72 -4.58
CA ALA A 32 -2.40 -7.89 -3.70
C ALA A 32 -1.04 -8.54 -3.46
N GLN A 33 -0.21 -8.69 -4.50
CA GLN A 33 1.13 -9.25 -4.39
C GLN A 33 2.02 -8.39 -3.48
N LEU A 34 2.09 -7.08 -3.73
CA LEU A 34 2.92 -6.16 -2.94
C LEU A 34 2.49 -6.13 -1.46
N VAL A 35 1.18 -6.19 -1.20
CA VAL A 35 0.64 -6.24 0.17
C VAL A 35 0.98 -7.57 0.84
N ALA A 36 0.81 -8.69 0.15
CA ALA A 36 1.12 -10.01 0.71
C ALA A 36 2.62 -10.18 1.01
N ASP A 37 3.49 -9.79 0.07
CA ASP A 37 4.95 -9.82 0.24
C ASP A 37 5.39 -8.97 1.45
N ALA A 38 4.79 -7.78 1.62
CA ALA A 38 5.09 -6.89 2.73
C ALA A 38 4.57 -7.43 4.08
N MET A 39 3.33 -7.95 4.11
CA MET A 39 2.68 -8.39 5.35
C MET A 39 3.16 -9.75 5.87
N LEU A 40 3.40 -10.70 4.97
CA LEU A 40 3.68 -12.09 5.33
C LEU A 40 5.19 -12.36 5.40
N ASP A 41 5.94 -11.79 4.45
CA ASP A 41 7.35 -12.09 4.28
C ASP A 41 8.28 -10.93 4.66
N GLY A 42 7.73 -9.77 5.02
CA GLY A 42 8.49 -8.55 5.33
C GLY A 42 9.26 -7.99 4.12
N ARG A 43 8.92 -8.41 2.90
CA ARG A 43 9.58 -7.98 1.67
C ARG A 43 8.97 -6.66 1.19
N ILE A 44 9.72 -5.57 1.34
CA ILE A 44 9.26 -4.22 0.95
C ILE A 44 9.79 -3.87 -0.44
N ASP A 45 8.90 -3.83 -1.42
CA ASP A 45 9.22 -3.39 -2.77
C ASP A 45 9.48 -1.86 -2.81
N PRO A 46 10.51 -1.37 -3.51
CA PRO A 46 10.79 0.07 -3.65
C PRO A 46 9.63 0.90 -4.20
N LEU A 47 8.69 0.31 -4.94
CA LEU A 47 7.49 0.98 -5.44
C LEU A 47 6.61 1.50 -4.29
N LEU A 48 6.58 0.81 -3.14
CA LEU A 48 5.79 1.18 -1.98
C LEU A 48 6.17 2.56 -1.43
N GLU A 49 7.42 3.01 -1.61
CA GLU A 49 7.87 4.34 -1.17
C GLU A 49 7.08 5.49 -1.83
N ARG A 50 6.62 5.31 -3.07
CA ARG A 50 5.87 6.34 -3.81
C ARG A 50 4.38 6.35 -3.49
N VAL A 51 3.88 5.26 -2.91
CA VAL A 51 2.45 5.07 -2.61
C VAL A 51 2.16 4.98 -1.11
N LYS A 52 3.18 5.05 -0.25
CA LYS A 52 3.03 4.93 1.20
C LYS A 52 2.01 5.90 1.82
N PRO A 53 1.32 5.49 2.91
CA PRO A 53 0.37 6.34 3.62
C PRO A 53 0.96 7.65 4.13
N SER A 54 2.25 7.66 4.49
CA SER A 54 2.91 8.83 5.07
C SER A 54 3.04 10.06 4.16
N ARG A 55 2.67 9.93 2.88
CA ARG A 55 2.45 11.08 1.97
C ARG A 55 1.31 12.00 2.44
N PHE A 56 0.47 11.51 3.34
CA PHE A 56 -0.69 12.21 3.89
C PHE A 56 -0.60 12.44 5.41
N GLY A 57 0.60 12.37 6.00
CA GLY A 57 0.84 12.59 7.43
C GLY A 57 1.20 11.30 8.18
N ASP A 58 0.68 11.13 9.40
CA ASP A 58 0.94 9.95 10.25
C ASP A 58 -0.05 8.80 10.01
N LEU A 59 -0.69 8.79 8.83
CA LEU A 59 -1.49 7.66 8.39
C LEU A 59 -0.66 6.38 8.42
#